data_AF-A0A960FI10-F1
#
_entry.id   AF-A0A960FI10-F1
#
_cell.length_a   1.000
_cell.length_b   1.000
_cell.length_c   1.000
_cell.angle_alpha   90.00
_cell.angle_beta   90.00
_cell.angle_gamma   90.00
#
_symmetry.space_group_name_H-M   'P 1'
#
loop_
_entity.id
_entity.type
_entity.pdbx_description
1 polymer ?
#
loop_
_entity_poly.entity_id
_entity_poly.type
_entity_poly.pdbx_seq_one_letter_code
_entity_poly.pdbx_strand_id
1 'polypeptide(L)'
;MSTDILDQRHGLGPGVQIDELIGHPHLAPVLAAWHHDEWGHLYPDHVWNRATAIREFEAMAEPGTVDRTWVAFDGGSRDADAVLGSVSLVTTDDLDGFEHLTPWLASMFVAPAARGRGVATALTDALLAGARAAGHDVVHLFTAGQEAFWADRGWSVVAHVVTHGHEATVMARLIHPRAARRAVRSSWGADPDHGGAYSYLRVGATSAARRRLAEEILPGLWFAGEATSVEHPATMHGAWASGERAAAQVLDRAEWHRIAVIGAGLAGLAAARRLRDAGREVVVFESKEAVGGRIVTDRSTGAALPLGGAWLHGDEGHPLRDLVSAVPDSWDRPAFYAVGRGRLAADVVAEVEEAYESLHAAFAVAPPDISVADVTRTTLDAAGWSPLVRDAVEAWITSECEGLYGAPMHDLAANGGFETYELPGGDQLITSDLADVAERLADGLDVRLGRRVGDLRAAGDRWLVDGAESFDGVVVTVPIGVLAGDRVRFAPPLPDDVRRSIASIGCGPITKVFAIFDSAWWPAERPIRLVGTDTFGLVIDVSEAAGRPTLLGFAVGDAATRVERLGEHELCRLFDDELAAAGVDGPWSLALDAPGEPQARVATGTTPA
;
A
#
# COMPACT_ATOMS: atom_id res chain seq x y z
N MET A 1 11.04 17.04 -35.56
CA MET A 1 11.42 16.16 -36.69
C MET A 1 12.47 15.21 -36.15
N SER A 2 12.27 13.91 -36.00
CA SER A 2 11.21 13.00 -36.44
C SER A 2 11.19 11.81 -35.47
N THR A 3 9.99 11.25 -35.27
CA THR A 3 9.70 9.83 -34.99
C THR A 3 10.92 8.90 -34.92
N ASP A 4 11.28 8.39 -33.73
CA ASP A 4 12.11 7.17 -33.61
C ASP A 4 12.18 6.57 -32.18
N ILE A 5 11.07 6.56 -31.43
CA ILE A 5 10.97 5.76 -30.18
C ILE A 5 9.60 5.08 -30.09
N LEU A 6 9.32 4.16 -31.02
CA LEU A 6 8.13 3.28 -30.98
C LEU A 6 8.40 1.86 -31.51
N ASP A 7 9.65 1.42 -31.61
CA ASP A 7 9.97 0.09 -32.16
C ASP A 7 10.71 -0.78 -31.13
N GLN A 8 9.98 -1.18 -30.10
CA GLN A 8 10.20 -2.47 -29.43
C GLN A 8 8.93 -3.30 -29.55
N ARG A 9 8.68 -3.78 -30.78
CA ARG A 9 7.68 -4.82 -31.05
C ARG A 9 8.16 -6.11 -30.40
N HIS A 10 7.55 -6.52 -29.30
CA HIS A 10 7.53 -7.93 -28.94
C HIS A 10 6.90 -8.69 -30.11
N GLY A 11 7.69 -9.55 -30.75
CA GLY A 11 7.48 -9.99 -32.12
C GLY A 11 6.12 -10.65 -32.38
N LEU A 12 5.32 -10.00 -33.24
CA LEU A 12 4.31 -10.69 -34.03
C LEU A 12 5.01 -11.85 -34.75
N GLY A 13 4.48 -13.07 -34.66
CA GLY A 13 4.93 -14.14 -35.55
C GLY A 13 4.83 -13.64 -37.00
N PRO A 14 5.81 -13.92 -37.88
CA PRO A 14 5.80 -13.41 -39.25
C PRO A 14 4.47 -13.78 -39.92
N GLY A 15 3.69 -12.76 -40.32
CA GLY A 15 2.47 -12.92 -41.11
C GLY A 15 1.16 -12.45 -40.49
N VAL A 16 1.03 -12.18 -39.18
CA VAL A 16 -0.27 -11.74 -38.61
C VAL A 16 -0.49 -10.23 -38.83
N GLN A 17 -1.62 -9.87 -39.43
CA GLN A 17 -2.09 -8.48 -39.59
C GLN A 17 -3.40 -8.25 -38.83
N ILE A 18 -3.61 -7.04 -38.29
CA ILE A 18 -4.81 -6.68 -37.53
C ILE A 18 -5.48 -5.47 -38.19
N ASP A 19 -6.76 -5.59 -38.51
CA ASP A 19 -7.59 -4.49 -38.99
C ASP A 19 -8.90 -4.39 -38.17
N GLU A 20 -9.55 -3.23 -38.18
CA GLU A 20 -10.88 -3.04 -37.59
C GLU A 20 -12.00 -3.55 -38.53
N LEU A 21 -13.03 -4.17 -37.96
CA LEU A 21 -14.17 -4.77 -38.68
C LEU A 21 -14.94 -3.75 -39.54
N ILE A 22 -14.93 -2.47 -39.17
CA ILE A 22 -15.52 -1.38 -39.96
C ILE A 22 -14.99 -1.32 -41.40
N GLY A 23 -13.75 -1.76 -41.64
CA GLY A 23 -13.18 -1.87 -42.98
C GLY A 23 -13.59 -3.13 -43.75
N HIS A 24 -14.24 -4.08 -43.07
CA HIS A 24 -14.50 -5.46 -43.54
C HIS A 24 -15.90 -5.96 -43.15
N PRO A 25 -17.00 -5.22 -43.43
CA PRO A 25 -18.35 -5.59 -42.98
C PRO A 25 -18.83 -6.94 -43.51
N HIS A 26 -18.29 -7.43 -44.63
CA HIS A 26 -18.58 -8.76 -45.18
C HIS A 26 -18.17 -9.90 -44.25
N LEU A 27 -17.32 -9.64 -43.25
CA LEU A 27 -16.88 -10.63 -42.27
C LEU A 27 -17.84 -10.80 -41.09
N ALA A 28 -18.81 -9.90 -40.89
CA ALA A 28 -19.75 -10.00 -39.77
C ALA A 28 -20.47 -11.36 -39.68
N PRO A 29 -20.97 -11.97 -40.77
CA PRO A 29 -21.57 -13.31 -40.73
C PRO A 29 -20.60 -14.44 -40.36
N VAL A 30 -19.30 -14.29 -40.66
CA VAL A 30 -18.26 -15.26 -40.33
C VAL A 30 -17.97 -15.21 -38.83
N LEU A 31 -17.75 -14.00 -38.29
CA LEU A 31 -17.50 -13.80 -36.87
C LEU A 31 -18.71 -14.25 -36.05
N ALA A 32 -19.92 -13.83 -36.42
CA ALA A 32 -21.15 -14.24 -35.74
C ALA A 32 -21.32 -15.76 -35.68
N ALA A 33 -20.93 -16.48 -36.74
CA ALA A 33 -20.96 -17.94 -36.74
C ALA A 33 -19.99 -18.54 -35.71
N TRP A 34 -18.74 -18.08 -35.69
CA TRP A 34 -17.75 -18.58 -34.73
C TRP A 34 -18.16 -18.35 -33.29
N HIS A 35 -18.66 -17.15 -32.97
CA HIS A 35 -19.00 -16.80 -31.58
C HIS A 35 -20.25 -17.53 -31.11
N HIS A 36 -21.25 -17.67 -31.99
CA HIS A 36 -22.45 -18.45 -31.67
C HIS A 36 -22.14 -19.94 -31.53
N ASP A 37 -21.29 -20.50 -32.38
CA ASP A 37 -20.92 -21.92 -32.29
C ASP A 37 -20.12 -22.22 -31.01
N GLU A 38 -19.29 -21.27 -30.55
CA GLU A 38 -18.51 -21.42 -29.31
C GLU A 38 -19.37 -21.18 -28.05
N TRP A 39 -20.12 -20.08 -27.98
CA TRP A 39 -20.77 -19.62 -26.74
C TRP A 39 -22.30 -19.57 -26.79
N GLY A 40 -22.94 -19.82 -27.93
CA GLY A 40 -24.40 -19.71 -28.09
C GLY A 40 -25.18 -20.58 -27.10
N HIS A 41 -24.62 -21.72 -26.68
CA HIS A 41 -25.21 -22.63 -25.70
C HIS A 41 -25.30 -22.06 -24.28
N LEU A 42 -24.59 -20.97 -23.96
CA LEU A 42 -24.66 -20.30 -22.65
C LEU A 42 -25.93 -19.44 -22.51
N TYR A 43 -26.57 -19.10 -23.63
CA TYR A 43 -27.71 -18.20 -23.68
C TYR A 43 -28.95 -18.95 -24.15
N PRO A 44 -30.16 -18.59 -23.65
CA PRO A 44 -31.39 -19.08 -24.27
C PRO A 44 -31.49 -18.59 -25.72
N ASP A 45 -31.86 -19.47 -26.67
CA ASP A 45 -31.98 -19.15 -28.11
C ASP A 45 -32.82 -17.90 -28.44
N HIS A 46 -33.78 -17.56 -27.57
CA HIS A 46 -34.64 -16.39 -27.74
C HIS A 46 -33.99 -15.08 -27.27
N VAL A 47 -32.90 -15.17 -26.49
CA VAL A 47 -32.09 -14.05 -25.99
C VAL A 47 -30.95 -13.79 -26.96
N TRP A 48 -30.15 -14.81 -27.28
CA TRP A 48 -29.02 -14.68 -28.19
C TRP A 48 -28.95 -15.88 -29.14
N ASN A 49 -28.92 -15.59 -30.45
CA ASN A 49 -28.84 -16.59 -31.51
C ASN A 49 -28.02 -16.04 -32.68
N ARG A 50 -27.73 -16.89 -33.67
CA ARG A 50 -26.89 -16.52 -34.82
C ARG A 50 -27.39 -15.28 -35.58
N ALA A 51 -28.70 -15.06 -35.69
CA ALA A 51 -29.22 -13.87 -36.36
C ALA A 51 -29.01 -12.59 -35.52
N THR A 52 -29.06 -12.70 -34.19
CA THR A 52 -28.70 -11.60 -33.28
C THR A 52 -27.21 -11.30 -33.35
N ALA A 53 -26.35 -12.31 -33.26
CA ALA A 53 -24.89 -12.15 -33.37
C ALA A 53 -24.47 -11.49 -34.70
N ILE A 54 -25.13 -11.82 -35.82
CA ILE A 54 -24.89 -11.15 -37.11
C ILE A 54 -25.17 -9.65 -37.01
N ARG A 55 -26.33 -9.27 -36.44
CA ARG A 55 -26.71 -7.86 -36.30
C ARG A 55 -25.75 -7.09 -35.39
N GLU A 56 -25.24 -7.72 -34.34
CA GLU A 56 -24.25 -7.12 -33.43
C GLU A 56 -22.94 -6.81 -34.17
N PHE A 57 -22.37 -7.79 -34.89
CA PHE A 57 -21.15 -7.56 -35.66
C PHE A 57 -21.36 -6.62 -36.85
N GLU A 58 -22.55 -6.63 -37.49
CA GLU A 58 -22.90 -5.65 -38.52
C GLU A 58 -22.94 -4.23 -37.93
N ALA A 59 -23.54 -4.04 -36.75
CA ALA A 59 -23.56 -2.74 -36.07
C ALA A 59 -22.14 -2.27 -35.68
N MET A 60 -21.28 -3.16 -35.20
CA MET A 60 -19.87 -2.86 -34.92
C MET A 60 -19.04 -2.56 -36.18
N ALA A 61 -19.57 -2.84 -37.37
CA ALA A 61 -18.96 -2.49 -38.65
C ALA A 61 -19.48 -1.15 -39.20
N GLU A 62 -20.42 -0.48 -38.53
CA GLU A 62 -20.97 0.81 -38.98
C GLU A 62 -20.10 2.00 -38.49
N PRO A 63 -19.95 3.07 -39.31
CA PRO A 63 -19.26 4.27 -38.86
C PRO A 63 -19.92 4.96 -37.66
N GLY A 64 -19.11 5.31 -36.66
CA GLY A 64 -19.57 6.05 -35.48
C GLY A 64 -20.05 5.17 -34.33
N THR A 65 -19.98 3.84 -34.46
CA THR A 65 -20.15 2.91 -33.33
C THR A 65 -19.14 3.17 -32.22
N VAL A 66 -19.59 3.04 -30.98
CA VAL A 66 -18.73 3.04 -29.78
C VAL A 66 -18.10 1.66 -29.56
N ASP A 67 -18.81 0.60 -29.92
CA ASP A 67 -18.33 -0.78 -29.83
C ASP A 67 -17.50 -1.13 -31.07
N ARG A 68 -16.32 -1.71 -30.87
CA ARG A 68 -15.36 -1.96 -31.95
C ARG A 68 -14.89 -3.39 -31.96
N THR A 69 -14.65 -3.93 -33.15
CA THR A 69 -14.08 -5.28 -33.32
C THR A 69 -12.78 -5.21 -34.12
N TRP A 70 -11.73 -5.86 -33.63
CA TRP A 70 -10.49 -6.11 -34.36
C TRP A 70 -10.46 -7.53 -34.88
N VAL A 71 -9.96 -7.71 -36.09
CA VAL A 71 -9.88 -8.98 -36.80
C VAL A 71 -8.42 -9.26 -37.17
N ALA A 72 -7.96 -10.46 -36.87
CA ALA A 72 -6.63 -10.93 -37.23
C ALA A 72 -6.66 -11.70 -38.54
N PHE A 73 -5.67 -11.47 -39.41
CA PHE A 73 -5.53 -12.09 -40.72
C PHE A 73 -4.18 -12.77 -40.90
N ASP A 74 -4.16 -13.84 -41.68
CA ASP A 74 -2.94 -14.50 -42.16
C ASP A 74 -2.45 -13.83 -43.44
N GLY A 75 -1.34 -13.10 -43.35
CA GLY A 75 -0.76 -12.36 -44.45
C GLY A 75 -1.58 -11.14 -44.87
N GLY A 76 -1.59 -10.86 -46.18
CA GLY A 76 -2.20 -9.65 -46.75
C GLY A 76 -3.64 -9.81 -47.27
N SER A 77 -4.22 -11.02 -47.25
CA SER A 77 -5.61 -11.21 -47.67
C SER A 77 -6.58 -10.66 -46.62
N ARG A 78 -7.79 -10.26 -47.06
CA ARG A 78 -8.92 -9.81 -46.22
C ARG A 78 -10.18 -10.64 -46.50
N ASP A 79 -9.99 -11.81 -47.08
CA ASP A 79 -11.04 -12.79 -47.32
C ASP A 79 -11.34 -13.60 -46.06
N ALA A 80 -12.52 -14.21 -45.99
CA ALA A 80 -12.96 -15.01 -44.85
C ALA A 80 -11.99 -16.15 -44.50
N ASP A 81 -11.38 -16.79 -45.50
CA ASP A 81 -10.44 -17.91 -45.31
C ASP A 81 -9.09 -17.47 -44.69
N ALA A 82 -8.79 -16.17 -44.70
CA ALA A 82 -7.58 -15.61 -44.10
C ALA A 82 -7.77 -15.19 -42.64
N VAL A 83 -9.00 -15.22 -42.11
CA VAL A 83 -9.29 -14.78 -40.75
C VAL A 83 -8.72 -15.78 -39.74
N LEU A 84 -7.95 -15.28 -38.77
CA LEU A 84 -7.31 -16.05 -37.70
C LEU A 84 -8.04 -15.94 -36.36
N GLY A 85 -8.79 -14.85 -36.15
CA GLY A 85 -9.50 -14.57 -34.90
C GLY A 85 -10.04 -13.15 -34.84
N SER A 86 -10.77 -12.84 -33.79
CA SER A 86 -11.29 -11.49 -33.51
C SER A 86 -11.38 -11.22 -32.01
N VAL A 87 -11.51 -9.95 -31.67
CA VAL A 87 -11.85 -9.48 -30.32
C VAL A 87 -12.69 -8.20 -30.42
N SER A 88 -13.62 -8.01 -29.50
CA SER A 88 -14.47 -6.83 -29.44
C SER A 88 -14.21 -6.02 -28.16
N LEU A 89 -14.21 -4.70 -28.29
CA LEU A 89 -14.36 -3.76 -27.18
C LEU A 89 -15.84 -3.35 -27.14
N VAL A 90 -16.53 -3.74 -26.08
CA VAL A 90 -17.96 -3.50 -25.89
C VAL A 90 -18.14 -2.51 -24.75
N THR A 91 -18.83 -1.42 -25.03
CA THR A 91 -19.07 -0.31 -24.08
C THR A 91 -20.43 -0.44 -23.37
N THR A 92 -21.29 -1.34 -23.85
CA THR A 92 -22.61 -1.64 -23.32
C THR A 92 -22.59 -2.83 -22.34
N ASP A 93 -23.68 -3.02 -21.58
CA ASP A 93 -23.81 -4.01 -20.50
C ASP A 93 -23.50 -5.44 -20.97
N ASP A 94 -22.29 -5.93 -20.68
CA ASP A 94 -21.83 -7.28 -21.07
C ASP A 94 -22.02 -8.32 -19.94
N LEU A 95 -22.28 -7.86 -18.71
CA LEU A 95 -22.46 -8.72 -17.54
C LEU A 95 -23.45 -8.14 -16.52
N ASP A 96 -24.55 -8.86 -16.28
CA ASP A 96 -25.58 -8.50 -15.29
C ASP A 96 -24.97 -8.24 -13.89
N GLY A 97 -25.32 -7.10 -13.29
CA GLY A 97 -24.82 -6.64 -11.99
C GLY A 97 -23.46 -5.93 -12.03
N PHE A 98 -22.83 -5.83 -13.20
CA PHE A 98 -21.55 -5.14 -13.44
C PHE A 98 -21.66 -4.05 -14.51
N GLU A 99 -22.85 -3.48 -14.70
CA GLU A 99 -23.16 -2.42 -15.69
C GLU A 99 -22.32 -1.15 -15.46
N HIS A 100 -21.84 -0.95 -14.23
CA HIS A 100 -20.94 0.14 -13.86
C HIS A 100 -19.49 -0.05 -14.36
N LEU A 101 -19.13 -1.25 -14.83
CA LEU A 101 -17.83 -1.52 -15.43
C LEU A 101 -17.96 -1.41 -16.95
N THR A 102 -17.18 -0.52 -17.56
CA THR A 102 -17.10 -0.34 -19.00
C THR A 102 -15.75 0.30 -19.33
N PRO A 103 -15.13 -0.02 -20.49
CA PRO A 103 -15.54 -1.00 -21.48
C PRO A 103 -15.06 -2.43 -21.17
N TRP A 104 -15.58 -3.40 -21.92
CA TRP A 104 -15.29 -4.83 -21.84
C TRP A 104 -14.49 -5.31 -23.07
N LEU A 105 -13.44 -6.09 -22.82
CA LEU A 105 -12.86 -7.00 -23.79
C LEU A 105 -13.78 -8.24 -23.84
N ALA A 106 -14.56 -8.32 -24.90
CA ALA A 106 -15.52 -9.37 -25.16
C ALA A 106 -15.17 -10.11 -26.45
N SER A 107 -15.87 -11.22 -26.73
CA SER A 107 -15.82 -11.89 -28.03
C SER A 107 -14.40 -12.21 -28.51
N MET A 108 -13.51 -12.60 -27.58
CA MET A 108 -12.14 -13.02 -27.92
C MET A 108 -12.15 -14.45 -28.46
N PHE A 109 -12.05 -14.59 -29.78
CA PHE A 109 -11.99 -15.88 -30.45
C PHE A 109 -10.74 -16.02 -31.31
N VAL A 110 -10.03 -17.14 -31.18
CA VAL A 110 -8.93 -17.53 -32.07
C VAL A 110 -9.25 -18.88 -32.69
N ALA A 111 -9.26 -18.92 -34.03
CA ALA A 111 -9.53 -20.12 -34.80
C ALA A 111 -8.59 -21.27 -34.36
N PRO A 112 -9.07 -22.51 -34.21
CA PRO A 112 -8.26 -23.61 -33.66
C PRO A 112 -6.90 -23.80 -34.35
N ALA A 113 -6.85 -23.65 -35.68
CA ALA A 113 -5.62 -23.75 -36.48
C ALA A 113 -4.62 -22.60 -36.24
N ALA A 114 -5.06 -21.50 -35.64
CA ALA A 114 -4.25 -20.32 -35.37
C ALA A 114 -3.77 -20.22 -33.90
N ARG A 115 -4.23 -21.11 -33.02
CA ARG A 115 -3.86 -21.12 -31.60
C ARG A 115 -2.37 -21.41 -31.43
N GLY A 116 -1.73 -20.80 -30.42
CA GLY A 116 -0.29 -20.91 -30.18
C GLY A 116 0.60 -20.03 -31.08
N ARG A 117 0.04 -19.30 -32.05
CA ARG A 117 0.79 -18.37 -32.93
C ARG A 117 0.90 -16.93 -32.40
N GLY A 118 0.44 -16.67 -31.17
CA GLY A 118 0.41 -15.32 -30.58
C GLY A 118 -0.75 -14.41 -31.04
N VAL A 119 -1.73 -14.95 -31.78
CA VAL A 119 -2.87 -14.18 -32.32
C VAL A 119 -3.70 -13.50 -31.23
N ALA A 120 -4.03 -14.21 -30.14
CA ALA A 120 -4.78 -13.64 -29.01
C ALA A 120 -4.05 -12.43 -28.41
N THR A 121 -2.74 -12.53 -28.20
CA THR A 121 -1.92 -11.41 -27.69
C THR A 121 -1.97 -10.22 -28.65
N ALA A 122 -1.80 -10.43 -29.95
CA ALA A 122 -1.84 -9.36 -30.94
C ALA A 122 -3.20 -8.66 -30.99
N LEU A 123 -4.29 -9.43 -30.90
CA LEU A 123 -5.66 -8.90 -30.82
C LEU A 123 -5.89 -8.10 -29.53
N THR A 124 -5.47 -8.64 -28.37
CA THR A 124 -5.54 -7.92 -27.10
C THR A 124 -4.76 -6.60 -27.17
N ASP A 125 -3.53 -6.61 -27.67
CA ASP A 125 -2.72 -5.38 -27.75
C ASP A 125 -3.35 -4.32 -28.66
N ALA A 126 -3.92 -4.74 -29.80
CA ALA A 126 -4.65 -3.85 -30.70
C ALA A 126 -5.90 -3.26 -30.03
N LEU A 127 -6.68 -4.09 -29.32
CA LEU A 127 -7.86 -3.64 -28.58
C LEU A 127 -7.49 -2.64 -27.48
N LEU A 128 -6.46 -2.91 -26.68
CA LEU A 128 -6.05 -1.98 -25.62
C LEU A 128 -5.50 -0.66 -26.20
N ALA A 129 -4.81 -0.71 -27.34
CA ALA A 129 -4.41 0.50 -28.06
C ALA A 129 -5.62 1.28 -28.56
N GLY A 130 -6.64 0.59 -29.09
CA GLY A 130 -7.92 1.18 -29.47
C GLY A 130 -8.67 1.81 -28.31
N ALA A 131 -8.76 1.11 -27.17
CA ALA A 131 -9.40 1.61 -25.96
C ALA A 131 -8.71 2.88 -25.42
N ARG A 132 -7.36 2.90 -25.40
CA ARG A 132 -6.60 4.12 -25.07
C ARG A 132 -6.88 5.26 -26.02
N ALA A 133 -6.91 5.00 -27.33
CA ALA A 133 -7.20 6.01 -28.35
C ALA A 133 -8.63 6.57 -28.23
N ALA A 134 -9.56 5.78 -27.69
CA ALA A 134 -10.93 6.19 -27.37
C ALA A 134 -11.04 6.92 -26.01
N GLY A 135 -9.95 7.08 -25.26
CA GLY A 135 -9.93 7.78 -23.98
C GLY A 135 -10.32 6.93 -22.76
N HIS A 136 -10.27 5.60 -22.87
CA HIS A 136 -10.49 4.71 -21.73
C HIS A 136 -9.20 4.49 -20.94
N ASP A 137 -9.34 4.49 -19.60
CA ASP A 137 -8.24 4.29 -18.66
C ASP A 137 -8.13 2.86 -18.13
N VAL A 138 -9.22 2.09 -18.25
CA VAL A 138 -9.34 0.70 -17.81
C VAL A 138 -10.11 -0.10 -18.87
N VAL A 139 -9.83 -1.39 -18.95
CA VAL A 139 -10.65 -2.36 -19.71
C VAL A 139 -10.94 -3.54 -18.80
N HIS A 140 -12.15 -4.09 -18.90
CA HIS A 140 -12.63 -5.21 -18.10
C HIS A 140 -12.77 -6.45 -18.97
N LEU A 141 -12.76 -7.63 -18.38
CA LEU A 141 -13.18 -8.87 -19.03
C LEU A 141 -13.79 -9.79 -17.98
N PHE A 142 -14.54 -10.80 -18.40
CA PHE A 142 -14.79 -11.96 -17.56
C PHE A 142 -14.34 -13.23 -18.28
N THR A 143 -13.88 -14.20 -17.50
CA THR A 143 -13.36 -15.45 -18.05
C THR A 143 -13.76 -16.62 -17.15
N ALA A 144 -13.91 -17.81 -17.74
CA ALA A 144 -14.07 -19.06 -17.00
C ALA A 144 -12.83 -19.94 -17.26
N GLY A 145 -11.92 -20.04 -16.29
CA GLY A 145 -10.78 -20.96 -16.33
C GLY A 145 -9.56 -20.50 -17.17
N GLN A 146 -9.46 -19.20 -17.51
CA GLN A 146 -8.28 -18.60 -18.18
C GLN A 146 -7.65 -17.47 -17.36
N GLU A 147 -7.89 -17.44 -16.05
CA GLU A 147 -7.44 -16.38 -15.14
C GLU A 147 -5.92 -16.24 -15.18
N ALA A 148 -5.19 -17.36 -15.16
CA ALA A 148 -3.73 -17.36 -15.24
C ALA A 148 -3.20 -16.73 -16.54
N PHE A 149 -3.85 -17.02 -17.68
CA PHE A 149 -3.45 -16.45 -18.97
C PHE A 149 -3.55 -14.92 -18.98
N TRP A 150 -4.60 -14.38 -18.37
CA TRP A 150 -4.82 -12.95 -18.27
C TRP A 150 -3.96 -12.31 -17.17
N ALA A 151 -3.80 -12.96 -16.02
CA ALA A 151 -2.93 -12.49 -14.93
C ALA A 151 -1.48 -12.30 -15.39
N ASP A 152 -0.95 -13.26 -16.17
CA ASP A 152 0.39 -13.17 -16.78
C ASP A 152 0.55 -11.99 -17.75
N ARG A 153 -0.56 -11.36 -18.16
CA ARG A 153 -0.62 -10.21 -19.08
C ARG A 153 -1.04 -8.91 -18.39
N GLY A 154 -0.98 -8.87 -17.06
CA GLY A 154 -1.23 -7.66 -16.27
C GLY A 154 -2.71 -7.35 -16.07
N TRP A 155 -3.57 -8.37 -16.13
CA TRP A 155 -4.95 -8.26 -15.69
C TRP A 155 -5.07 -8.67 -14.23
N SER A 156 -5.87 -7.95 -13.46
CA SER A 156 -6.08 -8.21 -12.05
C SER A 156 -7.51 -8.67 -11.79
N VAL A 157 -7.69 -9.62 -10.88
CA VAL A 157 -9.01 -10.08 -10.46
C VAL A 157 -9.76 -8.94 -9.76
N VAL A 158 -11.01 -8.72 -10.17
CA VAL A 158 -11.95 -7.75 -9.58
C VAL A 158 -13.00 -8.48 -8.75
N ALA A 159 -13.59 -9.54 -9.30
CA ALA A 159 -14.65 -10.30 -8.62
C ALA A 159 -14.72 -11.75 -9.13
N HIS A 160 -15.24 -12.64 -8.28
CA HIS A 160 -15.71 -13.96 -8.68
C HIS A 160 -17.23 -13.94 -8.76
N VAL A 161 -17.79 -14.43 -9.86
CA VAL A 161 -19.22 -14.34 -10.17
C VAL A 161 -19.75 -15.70 -10.65
N VAL A 162 -21.07 -15.86 -10.57
CA VAL A 162 -21.76 -16.96 -11.26
C VAL A 162 -22.67 -16.33 -12.31
N THR A 163 -22.33 -16.52 -13.58
CA THR A 163 -23.08 -16.00 -14.72
C THR A 163 -23.57 -17.16 -15.57
N HIS A 164 -24.85 -17.14 -15.97
CA HIS A 164 -25.48 -18.22 -16.75
C HIS A 164 -25.32 -19.62 -16.13
N GLY A 165 -25.19 -19.72 -14.81
CA GLY A 165 -24.97 -20.99 -14.10
C GLY A 165 -23.52 -21.49 -14.08
N HIS A 166 -22.57 -20.70 -14.55
CA HIS A 166 -21.14 -21.01 -14.61
C HIS A 166 -20.34 -20.05 -13.74
N GLU A 167 -19.33 -20.58 -13.03
CA GLU A 167 -18.35 -19.75 -12.33
C GLU A 167 -17.48 -19.01 -13.34
N ALA A 168 -17.31 -17.71 -13.12
CA ALA A 168 -16.43 -16.86 -13.91
C ALA A 168 -15.72 -15.85 -12.99
N THR A 169 -14.63 -15.29 -13.49
CA THR A 169 -13.85 -14.27 -12.83
C THR A 169 -13.86 -13.01 -13.67
N VAL A 170 -14.31 -11.90 -13.08
CA VAL A 170 -14.18 -10.55 -13.64
C VAL A 170 -12.76 -10.07 -13.36
N MET A 171 -12.09 -9.58 -14.40
CA MET A 171 -10.74 -9.04 -14.34
C MET A 171 -10.70 -7.64 -14.98
N ALA A 172 -9.75 -6.81 -14.56
CA ALA A 172 -9.54 -5.48 -15.10
C ALA A 172 -8.08 -5.24 -15.42
N ARG A 173 -7.83 -4.39 -16.41
CA ARG A 173 -6.50 -3.93 -16.79
C ARG A 173 -6.50 -2.41 -16.93
N LEU A 174 -5.70 -1.77 -16.08
CA LEU A 174 -5.41 -0.35 -16.19
C LEU A 174 -4.51 -0.13 -17.41
N ILE A 175 -4.96 0.76 -18.31
CA ILE A 175 -4.30 1.04 -19.58
C ILE A 175 -3.80 2.47 -19.69
N HIS A 176 -4.25 3.39 -18.84
CA HIS A 176 -3.74 4.76 -18.89
C HIS A 176 -2.20 4.80 -18.76
N PRO A 177 -1.46 5.59 -19.56
CA PRO A 177 0.01 5.62 -19.52
C PRO A 177 0.59 6.01 -18.16
N ARG A 178 -0.18 6.74 -17.34
CA ARG A 178 0.21 7.16 -15.99
C ARG A 178 -0.33 6.28 -14.88
N ALA A 179 -1.17 5.30 -15.20
CA ALA A 179 -1.78 4.46 -14.17
C ALA A 179 -0.75 3.56 -13.47
N ALA A 180 -0.96 3.28 -12.19
CA ALA A 180 -0.23 2.28 -11.45
C ALA A 180 -0.42 0.90 -12.08
N ARG A 181 0.66 0.11 -12.15
CA ARG A 181 0.67 -1.24 -12.75
C ARG A 181 0.61 -2.34 -11.73
N ARG A 182 1.30 -2.13 -10.61
CA ARG A 182 1.40 -3.06 -9.49
C ARG A 182 1.37 -2.24 -8.22
N ALA A 183 0.77 -2.79 -7.18
CA ALA A 183 0.74 -2.13 -5.88
C ALA A 183 0.77 -3.14 -4.75
N VAL A 184 1.50 -2.80 -3.70
CA VAL A 184 1.59 -3.61 -2.47
C VAL A 184 1.48 -2.70 -1.26
N ARG A 185 1.08 -3.29 -0.13
CA ARG A 185 0.89 -2.55 1.11
C ARG A 185 1.40 -3.31 2.32
N SER A 186 1.66 -2.59 3.40
CA SER A 186 1.78 -3.20 4.73
C SER A 186 0.41 -3.57 5.31
N SER A 187 0.38 -4.38 6.37
CA SER A 187 -0.83 -4.57 7.22
C SER A 187 -0.43 -4.78 8.67
N TRP A 188 0.00 -3.73 9.34
CA TRP A 188 0.45 -3.81 10.72
C TRP A 188 -0.72 -3.77 11.70
N GLY A 189 -1.82 -3.10 11.35
CA GLY A 189 -3.00 -2.97 12.20
C GLY A 189 -3.77 -4.28 12.32
N ALA A 190 -3.98 -4.98 11.21
CA ALA A 190 -4.65 -6.28 11.17
C ALA A 190 -3.80 -7.45 11.70
N ASP A 191 -2.48 -7.27 11.85
CA ASP A 191 -1.58 -8.33 12.29
C ASP A 191 -1.61 -8.50 13.82
N PRO A 192 -2.08 -9.65 14.34
CA PRO A 192 -2.17 -9.91 15.78
C PRO A 192 -0.81 -10.03 16.49
N ASP A 193 0.30 -10.14 15.75
CA ASP A 193 1.68 -10.11 16.27
C ASP A 193 2.27 -8.70 16.37
N HIS A 194 1.53 -7.67 15.93
CA HIS A 194 2.00 -6.29 15.90
C HIS A 194 1.00 -5.35 16.59
N GLY A 195 -0.23 -5.30 16.08
CA GLY A 195 -1.28 -4.41 16.59
C GLY A 195 -1.05 -2.92 16.30
N GLY A 196 -0.24 -2.59 15.29
CA GLY A 196 0.06 -1.22 14.87
C GLY A 196 1.51 -1.02 14.41
N ALA A 197 1.81 0.19 13.92
CA ALA A 197 3.07 0.49 13.24
C ALA A 197 4.13 1.12 14.16
N TYR A 198 3.82 2.25 14.80
CA TYR A 198 4.75 3.06 15.61
C TYR A 198 4.19 3.33 16.99
N SER A 199 5.04 3.53 18.00
CA SER A 199 4.59 3.84 19.36
C SER A 199 4.63 5.33 19.66
N TYR A 200 3.59 5.86 20.29
CA TYR A 200 3.49 7.28 20.67
C TYR A 200 3.01 7.46 22.11
N LEU A 201 3.24 8.64 22.69
CA LEU A 201 2.71 8.99 24.01
C LEU A 201 1.29 9.54 23.90
N ARG A 202 0.35 8.90 24.62
CA ARG A 202 -1.04 9.36 24.67
C ARG A 202 -1.17 10.66 25.45
N VAL A 203 -2.30 11.38 25.29
CA VAL A 203 -2.62 12.57 26.09
C VAL A 203 -2.45 12.29 27.59
N GLY A 204 -1.73 13.19 28.27
CA GLY A 204 -1.40 13.08 29.70
C GLY A 204 -0.24 12.12 30.03
N ALA A 205 0.31 11.41 29.06
CA ALA A 205 1.52 10.60 29.23
C ALA A 205 2.79 11.46 29.18
N THR A 206 3.89 10.92 29.73
CA THR A 206 5.22 11.52 29.62
C THR A 206 6.25 10.44 29.36
N SER A 207 7.49 10.83 29.03
CA SER A 207 8.61 9.89 28.88
C SER A 207 8.88 9.01 30.12
N ALA A 208 8.28 9.32 31.28
CA ALA A 208 8.30 8.45 32.46
C ALA A 208 7.72 7.05 32.18
N ALA A 209 6.72 6.94 31.32
CA ALA A 209 6.16 5.66 30.92
C ALA A 209 7.21 4.79 30.21
N ARG A 210 7.91 5.36 29.22
CA ARG A 210 8.99 4.67 28.49
C ARG A 210 10.14 4.28 29.42
N ARG A 211 10.55 5.18 30.33
CA ARG A 211 11.57 4.91 31.36
C ARG A 211 11.19 3.74 32.24
N ARG A 212 9.94 3.69 32.71
CA ARG A 212 9.49 2.57 33.54
C ARG A 212 9.54 1.24 32.80
N LEU A 213 9.19 1.23 31.51
CA LEU A 213 9.28 0.01 30.68
C LEU A 213 10.72 -0.38 30.32
N ALA A 214 11.70 0.52 30.48
CA ALA A 214 13.12 0.23 30.27
C ALA A 214 13.81 -0.43 31.48
N GLU A 215 13.15 -0.46 32.64
CA GLU A 215 13.64 -1.03 33.88
C GLU A 215 13.38 -2.55 33.97
N GLU A 216 13.90 -3.18 35.03
CA GLU A 216 13.49 -4.55 35.40
C GLU A 216 11.99 -4.55 35.73
N ILE A 217 11.22 -5.35 35.00
CA ILE A 217 9.76 -5.38 35.08
C ILE A 217 9.32 -6.25 36.26
N LEU A 218 9.90 -7.45 36.31
CA LEU A 218 9.82 -8.43 37.38
C LEU A 218 11.23 -9.02 37.55
N PRO A 219 11.57 -9.66 38.68
CA PRO A 219 12.87 -10.29 38.87
C PRO A 219 13.25 -11.20 37.69
N GLY A 220 14.28 -10.82 36.94
CA GLY A 220 14.78 -11.52 35.75
C GLY A 220 13.95 -11.38 34.48
N LEU A 221 13.09 -10.36 34.39
CA LEU A 221 12.30 -10.07 33.20
C LEU A 221 12.41 -8.60 32.82
N TRP A 222 12.81 -8.35 31.57
CA TRP A 222 12.94 -7.00 30.99
C TRP A 222 12.17 -6.89 29.68
N PHE A 223 11.77 -5.66 29.36
CA PHE A 223 11.23 -5.31 28.05
C PHE A 223 12.30 -4.60 27.21
N ALA A 224 12.27 -4.86 25.90
CA ALA A 224 13.01 -4.10 24.90
C ALA A 224 12.17 -3.89 23.64
N GLY A 225 12.56 -2.93 22.82
CA GLY A 225 11.78 -2.43 21.69
C GLY A 225 11.66 -0.91 21.74
N GLU A 226 11.36 -0.29 20.60
CA GLU A 226 11.31 1.18 20.47
C GLU A 226 10.36 1.86 21.45
N ALA A 227 9.30 1.17 21.88
CA ALA A 227 8.37 1.68 22.90
C ALA A 227 9.03 1.95 24.27
N THR A 228 10.18 1.34 24.53
CA THR A 228 10.96 1.48 25.77
C THR A 228 12.15 2.44 25.64
N SER A 229 12.27 3.13 24.49
CA SER A 229 13.35 4.08 24.20
C SER A 229 12.84 5.49 24.45
N VAL A 230 13.50 6.24 25.34
CA VAL A 230 13.17 7.67 25.55
C VAL A 230 13.86 8.52 24.51
N GLU A 231 15.08 8.13 24.17
CA GLU A 231 15.99 8.88 23.31
C GLU A 231 15.60 8.73 21.83
N HIS A 232 15.10 7.56 21.44
CA HIS A 232 14.80 7.24 20.04
C HIS A 232 13.49 6.43 19.91
N PRO A 233 12.34 6.92 20.41
CA PRO A 233 11.06 6.22 20.29
C PRO A 233 10.67 6.03 18.83
N ALA A 234 9.84 5.03 18.51
CA ALA A 234 9.32 4.80 17.16
C ALA A 234 10.38 4.50 16.05
N THR A 235 11.67 4.36 16.39
CA THR A 235 12.74 4.15 15.40
C THR A 235 13.40 2.77 15.48
N MET A 236 14.09 2.38 14.40
CA MET A 236 14.96 1.20 14.39
C MET A 236 16.15 1.35 15.34
N HIS A 237 16.68 2.56 15.50
CA HIS A 237 17.71 2.88 16.49
C HIS A 237 17.26 2.55 17.92
N GLY A 238 16.07 3.02 18.30
CA GLY A 238 15.51 2.75 19.63
C GLY A 238 15.27 1.26 19.85
N ALA A 239 14.83 0.53 18.82
CA ALA A 239 14.71 -0.92 18.88
C ALA A 239 16.08 -1.59 19.15
N TRP A 240 17.12 -1.24 18.38
CA TRP A 240 18.46 -1.80 18.58
C TRP A 240 19.02 -1.46 19.97
N ALA A 241 19.03 -0.17 20.33
CA ALA A 241 19.62 0.32 21.58
C ALA A 241 18.93 -0.24 22.82
N SER A 242 17.60 -0.40 22.78
CA SER A 242 16.86 -1.04 23.88
C SER A 242 17.17 -2.54 24.00
N GLY A 243 17.42 -3.24 22.88
CA GLY A 243 17.88 -4.62 22.88
C GLY A 243 19.26 -4.77 23.53
N GLU A 244 20.23 -3.93 23.12
CA GLU A 244 21.56 -3.87 23.73
C GLU A 244 21.49 -3.56 25.23
N ARG A 245 20.61 -2.63 25.63
CA ARG A 245 20.36 -2.26 27.03
C ARG A 245 19.84 -3.43 27.85
N ALA A 246 18.80 -4.12 27.37
CA ALA A 246 18.23 -5.27 28.08
C ALA A 246 19.25 -6.41 28.21
N ALA A 247 20.05 -6.65 27.18
CA ALA A 247 21.15 -7.60 27.25
C ALA A 247 22.22 -7.17 28.27
N ALA A 248 22.57 -5.89 28.38
CA ALA A 248 23.47 -5.42 29.43
C ALA A 248 22.91 -5.67 30.85
N GLN A 249 21.62 -5.39 31.08
CA GLN A 249 20.95 -5.65 32.36
C GLN A 249 20.96 -7.14 32.74
N VAL A 250 20.83 -8.03 31.75
CA VAL A 250 20.99 -9.48 31.95
C VAL A 250 22.43 -9.84 32.29
N LEU A 251 23.43 -9.23 31.62
CA LEU A 251 24.84 -9.53 31.85
C LEU A 251 25.37 -9.07 33.22
N ASP A 252 24.71 -8.10 33.86
CA ASP A 252 24.96 -7.73 35.26
C ASP A 252 24.67 -8.89 36.24
N ARG A 253 23.91 -9.90 35.81
CA ARG A 253 23.69 -11.18 36.53
C ARG A 253 24.68 -12.22 36.01
N ALA A 254 25.90 -12.19 36.55
CA ALA A 254 27.01 -13.00 36.06
C ALA A 254 26.71 -14.52 36.05
N GLU A 255 25.89 -14.98 36.98
CA GLU A 255 25.50 -16.38 37.19
C GLU A 255 24.44 -16.90 36.21
N TRP A 256 23.81 -16.03 35.40
CA TRP A 256 22.75 -16.45 34.48
C TRP A 256 23.34 -16.89 33.15
N HIS A 257 23.06 -18.12 32.74
CA HIS A 257 23.69 -18.71 31.56
C HIS A 257 22.72 -18.89 30.40
N ARG A 258 21.45 -19.22 30.67
CA ARG A 258 20.45 -19.57 29.66
C ARG A 258 19.33 -18.54 29.64
N ILE A 259 19.23 -17.78 28.55
CA ILE A 259 18.33 -16.63 28.42
C ILE A 259 17.31 -16.86 27.31
N ALA A 260 16.04 -16.55 27.58
CA ALA A 260 15.01 -16.51 26.55
C ALA A 260 14.86 -15.09 26.00
N VAL A 261 14.77 -14.96 24.68
CA VAL A 261 14.39 -13.72 24.00
C VAL A 261 13.08 -13.96 23.26
N ILE A 262 12.07 -13.14 23.52
CA ILE A 262 10.73 -13.29 22.95
C ILE A 262 10.56 -12.26 21.84
N GLY A 263 10.57 -12.71 20.59
CA GLY A 263 10.55 -11.93 19.36
C GLY A 263 11.93 -11.87 18.69
N ALA A 264 11.98 -12.13 17.39
CA ALA A 264 13.17 -12.01 16.53
C ALA A 264 13.10 -10.75 15.63
N GLY A 265 12.47 -9.69 16.13
CA GLY A 265 12.60 -8.34 15.57
C GLY A 265 13.98 -7.74 15.90
N LEU A 266 14.23 -6.51 15.42
CA LEU A 266 15.55 -5.88 15.57
C LEU A 266 16.04 -5.79 17.02
N ALA A 267 15.17 -5.46 17.97
CA ALA A 267 15.51 -5.41 19.39
C ALA A 267 15.90 -6.79 19.96
N GLY A 268 15.16 -7.83 19.61
CA GLY A 268 15.43 -9.20 20.03
C GLY A 268 16.72 -9.73 19.43
N LEU A 269 16.97 -9.48 18.14
CA LEU A 269 18.21 -9.88 17.47
C LEU A 269 19.44 -9.16 18.04
N ALA A 270 19.34 -7.86 18.32
CA ALA A 270 20.41 -7.11 18.99
C ALA A 270 20.72 -7.69 20.38
N ALA A 271 19.69 -7.88 21.21
CA ALA A 271 19.84 -8.48 22.53
C ALA A 271 20.47 -9.88 22.47
N ALA A 272 19.96 -10.73 21.58
CA ALA A 272 20.42 -12.12 21.43
C ALA A 272 21.88 -12.19 20.94
N ARG A 273 22.25 -11.35 19.98
CA ARG A 273 23.63 -11.24 19.47
C ARG A 273 24.58 -10.85 20.60
N ARG A 274 24.28 -9.76 21.33
CA ARG A 274 25.10 -9.29 22.46
C ARG A 274 25.26 -10.36 23.55
N LEU A 275 24.18 -11.03 23.92
CA LEU A 275 24.19 -12.08 24.94
C LEU A 275 25.01 -13.29 24.51
N ARG A 276 24.84 -13.75 23.27
CA ARG A 276 25.60 -14.87 22.73
C ARG A 276 27.08 -14.53 22.62
N ASP A 277 27.42 -13.34 22.15
CA ASP A 277 28.82 -12.89 22.03
C ASP A 277 29.50 -12.76 23.41
N ALA A 278 28.73 -12.52 24.47
CA ALA A 278 29.16 -12.60 25.86
C ALA A 278 29.17 -14.02 26.45
N GLY A 279 28.93 -15.06 25.64
CA GLY A 279 29.02 -16.47 26.03
C GLY A 279 27.78 -17.05 26.72
N ARG A 280 26.62 -16.40 26.60
CA ARG A 280 25.35 -16.94 27.12
C ARG A 280 24.71 -17.92 26.12
N GLU A 281 24.02 -18.93 26.63
CA GLU A 281 23.09 -19.76 25.86
C GLU A 281 21.80 -18.94 25.64
N VAL A 282 21.47 -18.64 24.40
CA VAL A 282 20.31 -17.80 24.06
C VAL A 282 19.36 -18.56 23.16
N VAL A 283 18.09 -18.59 23.53
CA VAL A 283 17.01 -19.12 22.70
C VAL A 283 16.07 -17.97 22.35
N VAL A 284 15.88 -17.73 21.05
CA VAL A 284 14.96 -16.72 20.52
C VAL A 284 13.69 -17.40 20.05
N PHE A 285 12.53 -16.95 20.53
CA PHE A 285 11.22 -17.44 20.11
C PHE A 285 10.56 -16.41 19.19
N GLU A 286 10.21 -16.81 17.97
CA GLU A 286 9.57 -15.94 16.98
C GLU A 286 8.22 -16.54 16.56
N SER A 287 7.17 -15.74 16.58
CA SER A 287 5.83 -16.21 16.26
C SER A 287 5.63 -16.45 14.77
N LYS A 288 6.37 -15.75 13.91
CA LYS A 288 6.31 -15.89 12.46
C LYS A 288 7.29 -16.93 11.92
N GLU A 289 7.11 -17.28 10.65
CA GLU A 289 7.99 -18.18 9.89
C GLU A 289 9.29 -17.49 9.41
N ALA A 290 9.52 -16.23 9.81
CA ALA A 290 10.70 -15.46 9.44
C ALA A 290 11.07 -14.48 10.56
N VAL A 291 12.36 -14.13 10.64
CA VAL A 291 12.87 -13.07 11.52
C VAL A 291 12.58 -11.68 10.96
N GLY A 292 12.83 -10.64 11.76
CA GLY A 292 12.78 -9.22 11.34
C GLY A 292 11.62 -8.43 11.95
N GLY A 293 10.53 -9.08 12.34
CA GLY A 293 9.38 -8.40 12.96
C GLY A 293 8.76 -7.36 12.01
N ARG A 294 8.92 -6.06 12.32
CA ARG A 294 8.49 -4.93 11.46
C ARG A 294 9.53 -4.56 10.38
N ILE A 295 10.54 -5.38 10.17
CA ILE A 295 11.47 -5.27 9.04
C ILE A 295 11.03 -6.33 8.02
N VAL A 296 10.12 -5.94 7.12
CA VAL A 296 9.56 -6.83 6.10
C VAL A 296 9.72 -6.17 4.74
N THR A 297 10.18 -6.96 3.78
CA THR A 297 10.35 -6.54 2.39
C THR A 297 9.43 -7.36 1.49
N ASP A 298 8.58 -6.68 0.71
CA ASP A 298 7.85 -7.32 -0.38
C ASP A 298 8.74 -7.37 -1.63
N ARG A 299 8.73 -8.51 -2.33
CA ARG A 299 9.48 -8.72 -3.57
C ARG A 299 8.58 -9.16 -4.74
N SER A 300 7.26 -9.24 -4.51
CA SER A 300 6.27 -9.80 -5.44
C SER A 300 6.07 -8.96 -6.71
N THR A 301 6.49 -7.70 -6.65
CA THR A 301 6.43 -6.74 -7.75
C THR A 301 7.73 -6.69 -8.56
N GLY A 302 8.75 -7.42 -8.14
CA GLY A 302 10.10 -7.39 -8.72
C GLY A 302 10.99 -6.24 -8.21
N ALA A 303 10.48 -5.36 -7.35
CA ALA A 303 11.26 -4.41 -6.56
C ALA A 303 11.28 -4.87 -5.09
N ALA A 304 12.36 -4.61 -4.36
CA ALA A 304 12.46 -4.87 -2.93
C ALA A 304 11.85 -3.68 -2.16
N LEU A 305 10.58 -3.81 -1.77
CA LEU A 305 9.80 -2.71 -1.19
C LEU A 305 9.69 -2.88 0.33
N PRO A 306 10.25 -1.97 1.14
CA PRO A 306 10.24 -2.09 2.59
C PRO A 306 8.87 -1.73 3.17
N LEU A 307 8.05 -2.75 3.46
CA LEU A 307 6.71 -2.58 4.05
C LEU A 307 6.75 -2.00 5.47
N GLY A 308 7.89 -2.10 6.15
CA GLY A 308 8.10 -1.61 7.51
C GLY A 308 9.21 -0.58 7.62
N GLY A 309 10.24 -0.82 8.43
CA GLY A 309 11.39 0.08 8.55
C GLY A 309 12.08 0.33 7.18
N ALA A 310 12.32 1.59 6.83
CA ALA A 310 12.89 1.98 5.53
C ALA A 310 13.91 3.14 5.60
N TRP A 311 14.06 3.79 6.76
CA TRP A 311 14.91 4.96 6.93
C TRP A 311 15.92 4.78 8.05
N LEU A 312 17.13 5.25 7.81
CA LEU A 312 18.10 5.56 8.85
C LEU A 312 17.84 7.03 9.26
N HIS A 313 17.35 7.27 10.47
CA HIS A 313 17.16 8.65 10.97
C HIS A 313 18.44 9.14 11.61
N GLY A 314 19.19 10.03 10.96
CA GLY A 314 20.60 10.29 11.28
C GLY A 314 21.51 9.08 11.01
N ASP A 315 22.61 9.29 10.29
CA ASP A 315 23.49 8.21 9.85
C ASP A 315 24.81 8.10 10.63
N GLU A 316 25.14 9.09 11.46
CA GLU A 316 26.33 9.08 12.27
C GLU A 316 26.13 8.23 13.53
N GLY A 317 26.85 7.12 13.62
CA GLY A 317 26.75 6.20 14.76
C GLY A 317 25.51 5.29 14.75
N HIS A 318 24.73 5.29 13.66
CA HIS A 318 23.59 4.37 13.52
C HIS A 318 24.09 2.91 13.50
N PRO A 319 23.54 2.01 14.35
CA PRO A 319 23.96 0.60 14.40
C PRO A 319 23.74 -0.19 13.10
N LEU A 320 22.93 0.31 12.18
CA LEU A 320 22.65 -0.33 10.89
C LEU A 320 23.45 0.30 9.75
N ARG A 321 24.17 1.41 9.99
CA ARG A 321 24.86 2.18 8.93
C ARG A 321 25.76 1.30 8.07
N ASP A 322 26.55 0.45 8.72
CA ASP A 322 27.52 -0.43 8.06
C ASP A 322 26.91 -1.76 7.60
N LEU A 323 25.63 -1.99 7.91
CA LEU A 323 24.91 -3.22 7.56
C LEU A 323 24.02 -3.06 6.32
N VAL A 324 23.77 -1.82 5.89
CA VAL A 324 22.87 -1.49 4.78
C VAL A 324 23.52 -0.57 3.76
N SER A 325 23.01 -0.59 2.54
CA SER A 325 23.21 0.50 1.59
C SER A 325 22.06 1.50 1.72
N ALA A 326 22.37 2.79 1.68
CA ALA A 326 21.39 3.86 1.80
C ALA A 326 21.88 5.11 1.06
N VAL A 327 20.95 5.97 0.67
CA VAL A 327 21.22 7.26 0.01
C VAL A 327 20.65 8.40 0.85
N PRO A 328 21.26 9.60 0.81
CA PRO A 328 20.72 10.75 1.52
C PRO A 328 19.28 11.04 1.12
N ASP A 329 18.44 11.31 2.11
CA ASP A 329 17.04 11.61 1.90
C ASP A 329 16.71 13.05 2.29
N SER A 330 16.23 13.85 1.33
CA SER A 330 15.85 15.25 1.56
C SER A 330 14.35 15.45 1.35
N TRP A 331 13.76 16.17 2.30
CA TRP A 331 12.33 16.49 2.37
C TRP A 331 12.09 18.01 2.23
N ASP A 332 13.11 18.77 1.84
CA ASP A 332 13.16 20.23 1.95
C ASP A 332 12.50 20.97 0.78
N ARG A 333 11.93 20.23 -0.18
CA ARG A 333 11.33 20.81 -1.39
C ARG A 333 9.93 20.26 -1.62
N PRO A 334 8.98 20.53 -0.71
CA PRO A 334 7.62 20.03 -0.85
C PRO A 334 6.90 20.67 -2.03
N ALA A 335 5.98 19.92 -2.64
CA ALA A 335 4.96 20.47 -3.52
C ALA A 335 3.57 20.18 -2.95
N PHE A 336 2.71 21.20 -2.94
CA PHE A 336 1.34 21.08 -2.46
C PHE A 336 0.37 21.02 -3.64
N TYR A 337 -0.56 20.07 -3.56
CA TYR A 337 -1.65 19.89 -4.50
C TYR A 337 -2.96 19.82 -3.73
N ALA A 338 -3.98 20.55 -4.18
CA ALA A 338 -5.28 20.56 -3.55
C ALA A 338 -6.37 20.12 -4.53
N VAL A 339 -7.29 19.29 -4.02
CA VAL A 339 -8.41 18.77 -4.82
C VAL A 339 -9.20 19.93 -5.44
N GLY A 340 -9.46 19.82 -6.75
CA GLY A 340 -10.15 20.85 -7.53
C GLY A 340 -9.37 22.14 -7.80
N ARG A 341 -8.12 22.25 -7.32
CA ARG A 341 -7.23 23.41 -7.56
C ARG A 341 -5.92 23.05 -8.25
N GLY A 342 -5.46 21.81 -8.13
CA GLY A 342 -4.16 21.40 -8.63
C GLY A 342 -3.02 21.93 -7.77
N ARG A 343 -1.88 22.18 -8.40
CA ARG A 343 -0.67 22.68 -7.74
C ARG A 343 -0.90 24.07 -7.12
N LEU A 344 -0.54 24.22 -5.84
CA LEU A 344 -0.61 25.51 -5.16
C LEU A 344 0.51 26.45 -5.60
N ALA A 345 0.20 27.75 -5.65
CA ALA A 345 1.15 28.79 -6.00
C ALA A 345 2.11 29.07 -4.83
N ALA A 346 3.31 29.58 -5.15
CA ALA A 346 4.39 29.74 -4.18
C ALA A 346 4.07 30.73 -3.04
N ASP A 347 3.26 31.74 -3.30
CA ASP A 347 2.77 32.69 -2.29
C ASP A 347 1.84 32.00 -1.28
N VAL A 348 0.92 31.16 -1.75
CA VAL A 348 0.06 30.33 -0.89
C VAL A 348 0.90 29.35 -0.07
N VAL A 349 1.92 28.73 -0.67
CA VAL A 349 2.81 27.80 0.06
C VAL A 349 3.57 28.53 1.17
N ALA A 350 4.04 29.76 0.93
CA ALA A 350 4.69 30.55 1.97
C ALA A 350 3.75 30.88 3.16
N GLU A 351 2.47 31.16 2.90
CA GLU A 351 1.46 31.33 3.97
C GLU A 351 1.22 30.01 4.74
N VAL A 352 1.23 28.87 4.05
CA VAL A 352 1.13 27.54 4.67
C VAL A 352 2.33 27.27 5.59
N GLU A 353 3.55 27.61 5.16
CA GLU A 353 4.75 27.49 5.97
C GLU A 353 4.69 28.38 7.23
N GLU A 354 4.27 29.64 7.10
CA GLU A 354 4.11 30.56 8.25
C GLU A 354 3.07 30.06 9.27
N ALA A 355 1.94 29.54 8.77
CA ALA A 355 0.89 28.98 9.60
C ALA A 355 1.35 27.68 10.29
N TYR A 356 2.14 26.86 9.62
CA TYR A 356 2.76 25.65 10.18
C TYR A 356 3.82 25.98 11.26
N GLU A 357 4.67 26.99 11.05
CA GLU A 357 5.61 27.48 12.07
C GLU A 357 4.89 28.01 13.32
N SER A 358 3.80 28.75 13.12
CA SER A 358 2.94 29.25 14.21
C SER A 358 2.35 28.10 15.03
N LEU A 359 1.96 27.02 14.36
CA LEU A 359 1.43 25.82 14.99
C LEU A 359 2.49 25.08 15.82
N HIS A 360 3.70 24.90 15.28
CA HIS A 360 4.83 24.32 16.02
C HIS A 360 5.20 25.12 17.27
N ALA A 361 5.22 26.45 17.17
CA ALA A 361 5.43 27.31 18.32
C ALA A 361 4.34 27.12 19.40
N ALA A 362 3.09 26.88 19.00
CA ALA A 362 1.99 26.60 19.93
C ALA A 362 2.14 25.22 20.61
N PHE A 363 2.56 24.18 19.89
CA PHE A 363 2.82 22.86 20.47
C PHE A 363 3.92 22.91 21.53
N ALA A 364 5.01 23.63 21.26
CA ALA A 364 6.17 23.72 22.16
C ALA A 364 5.84 24.27 23.57
N VAL A 365 4.76 25.06 23.69
CA VAL A 365 4.32 25.66 24.97
C VAL A 365 3.02 25.05 25.51
N ALA A 366 2.45 24.05 24.82
CA ALA A 366 1.21 23.43 25.22
C ALA A 366 1.36 22.61 26.51
N PRO A 367 0.32 22.53 27.37
CA PRO A 367 0.26 21.55 28.44
C PRO A 367 0.20 20.09 27.93
N PRO A 368 0.72 19.11 28.69
CA PRO A 368 0.73 17.67 28.29
C PRO A 368 -0.65 17.01 28.22
N ASP A 369 -1.66 17.60 28.84
CA ASP A 369 -3.04 17.12 28.89
C ASP A 369 -3.90 17.66 27.74
N ILE A 370 -3.32 18.42 26.81
CA ILE A 370 -3.99 18.88 25.59
C ILE A 370 -3.50 18.08 24.40
N SER A 371 -4.43 17.74 23.49
CA SER A 371 -4.11 17.00 22.27
C SER A 371 -3.53 17.90 21.18
N VAL A 372 -2.76 17.31 20.25
CA VAL A 372 -2.33 17.99 19.01
C VAL A 372 -3.54 18.55 18.26
N ALA A 373 -4.63 17.78 18.14
CA ALA A 373 -5.84 18.23 17.44
C ALA A 373 -6.45 19.51 18.05
N ASP A 374 -6.48 19.61 19.39
CA ASP A 374 -7.05 20.77 20.08
C ASP A 374 -6.18 22.02 19.91
N VAL A 375 -4.86 21.87 19.96
CA VAL A 375 -3.92 22.99 19.70
C VAL A 375 -4.00 23.41 18.24
N THR A 376 -4.02 22.47 17.27
CA THR A 376 -4.21 22.76 15.85
C THR A 376 -5.47 23.57 15.60
N ARG A 377 -6.62 23.10 16.08
CA ARG A 377 -7.90 23.79 15.92
C ARG A 377 -7.85 25.20 16.52
N THR A 378 -7.37 25.32 17.76
CA THR A 378 -7.33 26.62 18.47
C THR A 378 -6.40 27.62 17.77
N THR A 379 -5.23 27.19 17.32
CA THR A 379 -4.25 28.05 16.64
C THR A 379 -4.77 28.50 15.28
N LEU A 380 -5.34 27.59 14.49
CA LEU A 380 -5.87 27.92 13.17
C LEU A 380 -7.17 28.75 13.23
N ASP A 381 -7.98 28.62 14.27
CA ASP A 381 -9.18 29.45 14.48
C ASP A 381 -8.84 30.88 14.95
N ALA A 382 -7.75 31.03 15.72
CA ALA A 382 -7.30 32.33 16.20
C ALA A 382 -6.63 33.16 15.10
N ALA A 383 -6.07 32.50 14.08
CA ALA A 383 -5.36 33.12 12.99
C ALA A 383 -6.29 33.34 11.79
N GLY A 384 -6.26 34.54 11.19
CA GLY A 384 -7.13 34.93 10.08
C GLY A 384 -6.78 34.30 8.73
N TRP A 385 -6.30 33.05 8.70
CA TRP A 385 -5.87 32.35 7.51
C TRP A 385 -7.03 32.02 6.57
N SER A 386 -6.75 31.97 5.27
CA SER A 386 -7.74 31.53 4.28
C SER A 386 -8.11 30.05 4.48
N PRO A 387 -9.31 29.60 4.08
CA PRO A 387 -9.70 28.19 4.19
C PRO A 387 -8.69 27.24 3.54
N LEU A 388 -8.15 27.60 2.37
CA LEU A 388 -7.16 26.78 1.66
C LEU A 388 -5.86 26.62 2.46
N VAL A 389 -5.37 27.69 3.09
CA VAL A 389 -4.16 27.64 3.93
C VAL A 389 -4.42 26.78 5.16
N ARG A 390 -5.59 26.92 5.80
CA ARG A 390 -6.00 26.08 6.93
C ARG A 390 -6.02 24.61 6.55
N ASP A 391 -6.69 24.25 5.46
CA ASP A 391 -6.80 22.87 4.99
C ASP A 391 -5.42 22.29 4.66
N ALA A 392 -4.53 23.07 4.03
CA ALA A 392 -3.19 22.64 3.67
C ALA A 392 -2.29 22.40 4.89
N VAL A 393 -2.34 23.29 5.90
CA VAL A 393 -1.62 23.10 7.17
C VAL A 393 -2.18 21.95 7.97
N GLU A 394 -3.50 21.79 8.01
CA GLU A 394 -4.15 20.67 8.69
C GLU A 394 -3.79 19.33 8.04
N ALA A 395 -3.82 19.25 6.71
CA ALA A 395 -3.35 18.06 5.98
C ALA A 395 -1.87 17.77 6.21
N TRP A 396 -1.02 18.81 6.26
CA TRP A 396 0.40 18.66 6.58
C TRP A 396 0.57 18.06 7.99
N ILE A 397 0.03 18.71 9.02
CA ILE A 397 0.26 18.27 10.39
C ILE A 397 -0.37 16.90 10.68
N THR A 398 -1.51 16.59 10.05
CA THR A 398 -2.10 15.25 10.11
C THR A 398 -1.17 14.21 9.50
N SER A 399 -0.60 14.48 8.32
CA SER A 399 0.33 13.56 7.67
C SER A 399 1.59 13.31 8.49
N GLU A 400 2.06 14.30 9.25
CA GLU A 400 3.20 14.13 10.15
C GLU A 400 2.83 13.32 11.38
N CYS A 401 1.84 13.78 12.16
CA CYS A 401 1.44 13.11 13.39
C CYS A 401 0.93 11.69 13.14
N GLU A 402 0.00 11.53 12.21
CA GLU A 402 -0.62 10.23 11.96
C GLU A 402 0.21 9.36 11.02
N GLY A 403 0.93 9.96 10.06
CA GLY A 403 1.67 9.23 9.01
C GLY A 403 3.13 8.92 9.32
N LEU A 404 3.79 9.75 10.14
CA LEU A 404 5.19 9.54 10.53
C LEU A 404 5.33 9.04 11.98
N TYR A 405 4.43 9.44 12.88
CA TYR A 405 4.43 8.98 14.29
C TYR A 405 3.39 7.90 14.59
N GLY A 406 2.45 7.64 13.67
CA GLY A 406 1.37 6.68 13.89
C GLY A 406 0.46 7.07 15.04
N ALA A 407 0.28 8.37 15.25
CA ALA A 407 -0.39 8.91 16.42
C ALA A 407 -1.62 9.71 16.00
N PRO A 408 -2.86 9.23 16.29
CA PRO A 408 -4.07 9.99 16.05
C PRO A 408 -3.97 11.36 16.74
N MET A 409 -4.21 12.45 16.01
CA MET A 409 -3.96 13.80 16.55
C MET A 409 -4.75 14.11 17.82
N HIS A 410 -5.93 13.50 17.99
CA HIS A 410 -6.80 13.68 19.16
C HIS A 410 -6.32 12.90 20.39
N ASP A 411 -5.42 11.93 20.23
CA ASP A 411 -4.85 11.11 21.31
C ASP A 411 -3.34 11.34 21.48
N LEU A 412 -2.71 12.15 20.63
CA LEU A 412 -1.31 12.55 20.75
C LEU A 412 -1.17 13.77 21.68
N ALA A 413 -0.34 13.66 22.73
CA ALA A 413 -0.07 14.79 23.62
C ALA A 413 0.65 15.93 22.88
N ALA A 414 0.17 17.18 22.96
CA ALA A 414 0.72 18.28 22.16
C ALA A 414 2.19 18.60 22.48
N ASN A 415 2.60 18.50 23.74
CA ASN A 415 3.95 18.84 24.18
C ASN A 415 4.97 17.70 24.08
N GLY A 416 4.48 16.46 23.95
CA GLY A 416 5.27 15.24 23.83
C GLY A 416 5.06 14.56 22.49
N GLY A 417 4.26 15.16 21.59
CA GLY A 417 3.88 14.57 20.30
C GLY A 417 4.99 14.61 19.27
N PHE A 418 5.96 15.48 19.50
CA PHE A 418 7.24 15.54 18.79
C PHE A 418 8.32 15.20 19.81
N GLU A 419 8.36 13.96 20.32
CA GLU A 419 9.51 13.49 21.11
C GLU A 419 10.76 13.71 20.24
N THR A 420 11.46 14.83 20.46
CA THR A 420 12.56 15.27 19.61
C THR A 420 13.72 14.34 19.85
N TYR A 421 14.04 13.54 18.83
CA TYR A 421 15.29 12.82 18.77
C TYR A 421 16.14 13.44 17.67
N GLU A 422 17.16 14.18 18.06
CA GLU A 422 18.22 14.59 17.14
C GLU A 422 19.25 13.47 17.09
N LEU A 423 19.21 12.71 16.00
CA LEU A 423 20.25 11.74 15.68
C LEU A 423 21.30 12.45 14.81
N PRO A 424 22.60 12.37 15.14
CA PRO A 424 23.63 13.05 14.36
C PRO A 424 23.67 12.54 12.92
N GLY A 425 24.08 13.40 11.99
CA GLY A 425 24.03 13.11 10.54
C GLY A 425 22.69 13.48 9.92
N GLY A 426 22.41 12.93 8.73
CA GLY A 426 21.17 13.20 7.98
C GLY A 426 20.38 11.94 7.70
N ASP A 427 19.07 12.08 7.49
CA ASP A 427 18.20 10.95 7.16
C ASP A 427 18.64 10.28 5.85
N GLN A 428 18.63 8.94 5.84
CA GLN A 428 18.97 8.15 4.66
C GLN A 428 17.84 7.18 4.33
N LEU A 429 17.50 7.10 3.05
CA LEU A 429 16.60 6.08 2.52
C LEU A 429 17.41 4.81 2.25
N ILE A 430 17.02 3.71 2.87
CA ILE A 430 17.69 2.42 2.70
C ILE A 430 17.37 1.87 1.31
N THR A 431 18.42 1.48 0.57
CA THR A 431 18.33 0.94 -0.80
C THR A 431 18.64 -0.55 -0.86
N SER A 432 19.33 -1.11 0.14
CA SER A 432 19.51 -2.55 0.29
C SER A 432 18.30 -3.20 0.95
N ASP A 433 18.14 -4.50 0.77
CA ASP A 433 17.10 -5.25 1.44
C ASP A 433 17.35 -5.38 2.96
N LEU A 434 16.48 -4.77 3.74
CA LEU A 434 16.62 -4.76 5.21
C LEU A 434 16.26 -6.12 5.83
N ALA A 435 15.44 -6.95 5.16
CA ALA A 435 15.14 -8.30 5.64
C ALA A 435 16.40 -9.18 5.66
N ASP A 436 17.28 -9.04 4.66
CA ASP A 436 18.56 -9.76 4.59
C ASP A 436 19.47 -9.41 5.79
N VAL A 437 19.35 -8.19 6.34
CA VAL A 437 20.10 -7.77 7.54
C VAL A 437 19.61 -8.52 8.75
N ALA A 438 18.28 -8.67 8.91
CA ALA A 438 17.70 -9.44 9.99
C ALA A 438 18.14 -10.92 9.93
N GLU A 439 18.18 -11.50 8.74
CA GLU A 439 18.69 -12.87 8.52
C GLU A 439 20.16 -13.01 8.93
N ARG A 440 21.04 -12.09 8.48
CA ARG A 440 22.46 -12.08 8.89
C ARG A 440 22.64 -11.91 10.40
N LEU A 441 21.78 -11.12 11.04
CA LEU A 441 21.78 -10.95 12.50
C LEU A 441 21.28 -12.21 13.23
N ALA A 442 20.41 -13.01 12.60
CA ALA A 442 19.95 -14.28 13.12
C ALA A 442 20.98 -15.42 12.96
N ASP A 443 21.90 -15.32 11.99
CA ASP A 443 22.90 -16.36 11.73
C ASP A 443 23.70 -16.75 12.98
N GLY A 444 23.65 -18.05 13.30
CA GLY A 444 24.31 -18.63 14.46
C GLY A 444 23.62 -18.38 15.81
N LEU A 445 22.35 -17.94 15.82
CA LEU A 445 21.48 -17.94 17.00
C LEU A 445 20.54 -19.15 16.98
N ASP A 446 20.13 -19.66 18.14
CA ASP A 446 19.00 -20.62 18.24
C ASP A 446 17.69 -19.84 18.13
N VAL A 447 17.21 -19.65 16.89
CA VAL A 447 15.94 -18.99 16.60
C VAL A 447 14.88 -20.02 16.24
N ARG A 448 13.78 -20.00 16.98
CA ARG A 448 12.66 -20.92 16.83
C ARG A 448 11.48 -20.20 16.20
N LEU A 449 11.41 -20.30 14.89
CA LEU A 449 10.35 -19.74 14.05
C LEU A 449 9.02 -20.51 14.23
N GLY A 450 7.89 -19.84 13.99
CA GLY A 450 6.55 -20.41 14.16
C GLY A 450 6.20 -20.75 15.61
N ARG A 451 6.94 -20.24 16.59
CA ARG A 451 6.79 -20.52 18.03
C ARG A 451 6.35 -19.27 18.78
N ARG A 452 5.04 -19.00 18.72
CA ARG A 452 4.40 -17.98 19.56
C ARG A 452 4.46 -18.39 21.03
N VAL A 453 5.00 -17.50 21.85
CA VAL A 453 4.96 -17.61 23.32
C VAL A 453 3.69 -16.98 23.85
N GLY A 454 2.91 -17.73 24.63
CA GLY A 454 1.64 -17.28 25.21
C GLY A 454 1.65 -17.18 26.74
N ASP A 455 2.63 -17.79 27.41
CA ASP A 455 2.76 -17.81 28.86
C ASP A 455 4.24 -17.69 29.30
N LEU A 456 4.48 -16.77 30.24
CA LEU A 456 5.75 -16.58 30.93
C LEU A 456 5.51 -16.66 32.44
N ARG A 457 6.03 -17.71 33.07
CA ARG A 457 5.78 -18.00 34.48
C ARG A 457 7.05 -18.14 35.30
N ALA A 458 7.17 -17.35 36.36
CA ALA A 458 8.20 -17.50 37.37
C ALA A 458 8.06 -18.85 38.10
N ALA A 459 9.18 -19.54 38.27
CA ALA A 459 9.32 -20.81 38.97
C ALA A 459 10.60 -20.79 39.81
N GLY A 460 10.48 -20.27 41.04
CA GLY A 460 11.63 -19.99 41.89
C GLY A 460 12.40 -18.78 41.38
N ASP A 461 13.69 -18.96 41.09
CA ASP A 461 14.61 -17.98 40.52
C ASP A 461 14.69 -18.04 38.99
N ARG A 462 13.88 -18.89 38.35
CA ARG A 462 13.86 -19.10 36.90
C ARG A 462 12.51 -18.72 36.29
N TRP A 463 12.50 -18.62 34.97
CA TRP A 463 11.30 -18.40 34.16
C TRP A 463 10.99 -19.61 33.30
N LEU A 464 9.71 -19.99 33.25
CA LEU A 464 9.18 -21.01 32.35
C LEU A 464 8.49 -20.34 31.16
N VAL A 465 8.88 -20.75 29.95
CA VAL A 465 8.25 -20.34 28.70
C VAL A 465 7.27 -21.43 28.27
N ASP A 466 5.98 -21.07 28.16
CA ASP A 466 4.85 -21.96 27.87
C ASP A 466 4.82 -23.25 28.73
N GLY A 467 5.35 -23.18 29.95
CA GLY A 467 5.47 -24.31 30.87
C GLY A 467 6.41 -25.44 30.42
N ALA A 468 7.14 -25.28 29.31
CA ALA A 468 7.96 -26.32 28.70
C ALA A 468 9.46 -26.18 29.02
N GLU A 469 10.00 -24.97 28.95
CA GLU A 469 11.45 -24.71 29.04
C GLU A 469 11.78 -23.66 30.08
N SER A 470 12.91 -23.84 30.76
CA SER A 470 13.31 -23.01 31.90
C SER A 470 14.57 -22.18 31.62
N PHE A 471 14.51 -20.89 31.94
CA PHE A 471 15.53 -19.88 31.65
C PHE A 471 15.88 -19.10 32.92
N ASP A 472 17.12 -18.64 33.02
CA ASP A 472 17.58 -17.80 34.13
C ASP A 472 16.96 -16.39 34.07
N GLY A 473 16.77 -15.88 32.85
CA GLY A 473 16.12 -14.59 32.60
C GLY A 473 15.42 -14.56 31.25
N VAL A 474 14.55 -13.56 31.08
CA VAL A 474 13.75 -13.35 29.87
C VAL A 474 13.82 -11.90 29.42
N VAL A 475 14.12 -11.69 28.14
CA VAL A 475 13.98 -10.40 27.47
C VAL A 475 12.78 -10.48 26.53
N VAL A 476 11.74 -9.70 26.80
CA VAL A 476 10.53 -9.65 25.98
C VAL A 476 10.63 -8.47 25.02
N THR A 477 10.58 -8.77 23.72
CA THR A 477 10.73 -7.77 22.64
C THR A 477 9.52 -7.65 21.73
N VAL A 478 8.38 -8.19 22.18
CA VAL A 478 7.14 -8.10 21.43
C VAL A 478 6.67 -6.64 21.34
N PRO A 479 5.99 -6.24 20.25
CA PRO A 479 5.48 -4.88 20.10
C PRO A 479 4.55 -4.43 21.23
N ILE A 480 4.48 -3.12 21.48
CA ILE A 480 3.63 -2.56 22.54
C ILE A 480 2.14 -2.92 22.34
N GLY A 481 1.67 -3.05 21.09
CA GLY A 481 0.32 -3.51 20.78
C GLY A 481 0.02 -4.95 21.23
N VAL A 482 1.04 -5.83 21.24
CA VAL A 482 0.93 -7.21 21.75
C VAL A 482 0.84 -7.21 23.28
N LEU A 483 1.62 -6.36 23.96
CA LEU A 483 1.56 -6.19 25.41
C LEU A 483 0.21 -5.58 25.86
N ALA A 484 -0.26 -4.55 25.17
CA ALA A 484 -1.53 -3.89 25.45
C ALA A 484 -2.74 -4.78 25.15
N GLY A 485 -2.60 -5.75 24.22
CA GLY A 485 -3.63 -6.71 23.87
C GLY A 485 -3.66 -7.98 24.73
N ASP A 486 -2.92 -8.04 25.84
CA ASP A 486 -2.83 -9.18 26.77
C ASP A 486 -2.54 -10.53 26.07
N ARG A 487 -1.75 -10.50 24.98
CA ARG A 487 -1.45 -11.69 24.17
C ARG A 487 -0.40 -12.61 24.78
N VAL A 488 0.36 -12.11 25.76
CA VAL A 488 1.32 -12.87 26.56
C VAL A 488 0.88 -12.82 28.02
N ARG A 489 0.67 -13.98 28.63
CA ARG A 489 0.32 -14.07 30.06
C ARG A 489 1.58 -14.06 30.90
N PHE A 490 1.57 -13.25 31.96
CA PHE A 490 2.65 -13.18 32.94
C PHE A 490 2.18 -13.71 34.29
N ALA A 491 2.97 -14.59 34.90
CA ALA A 491 2.74 -15.11 36.25
C ALA A 491 4.03 -15.00 37.09
N PRO A 492 4.12 -14.10 38.08
CA PRO A 492 3.07 -13.21 38.58
C PRO A 492 2.63 -12.17 37.54
N PRO A 493 1.43 -11.57 37.69
CA PRO A 493 0.96 -10.53 36.79
C PRO A 493 1.92 -9.32 36.80
N LEU A 494 1.99 -8.61 35.68
CA LEU A 494 2.79 -7.38 35.56
C LEU A 494 2.40 -6.37 36.65
N PRO A 495 3.34 -5.62 37.26
CA PRO A 495 3.02 -4.59 38.24
C PRO A 495 2.06 -3.50 37.72
N ASP A 496 1.28 -2.89 38.62
CA ASP A 496 0.25 -1.90 38.27
C ASP A 496 0.81 -0.67 37.52
N ASP A 497 1.99 -0.21 37.92
CA ASP A 497 2.71 0.89 37.29
C ASP A 497 3.23 0.53 35.89
N VAL A 498 3.62 -0.73 35.66
CA VAL A 498 3.96 -1.24 34.33
C VAL A 498 2.72 -1.29 33.44
N ARG A 499 1.60 -1.82 33.94
CA ARG A 499 0.33 -1.86 33.19
C ARG A 499 -0.17 -0.46 32.82
N ARG A 500 -0.05 0.51 33.74
CA ARG A 500 -0.35 1.93 33.45
C ARG A 500 0.59 2.52 32.39
N SER A 501 1.87 2.18 32.44
CA SER A 501 2.85 2.66 31.45
C SER A 501 2.55 2.10 30.06
N ILE A 502 2.21 0.80 29.96
CA ILE A 502 1.75 0.19 28.69
C ILE A 502 0.51 0.92 28.17
N ALA A 503 -0.50 1.14 29.02
CA ALA A 503 -1.75 1.80 28.63
C ALA A 503 -1.55 3.26 28.17
N SER A 504 -0.52 3.95 28.67
CA SER A 504 -0.19 5.33 28.30
C SER A 504 0.59 5.48 26.98
N ILE A 505 1.03 4.36 26.39
CA ILE A 505 1.72 4.34 25.11
C ILE A 505 0.75 3.78 24.06
N GLY A 506 0.45 4.59 23.05
CA GLY A 506 -0.39 4.22 21.93
C GLY A 506 0.39 3.55 20.82
N CYS A 507 -0.33 2.91 19.91
CA CYS A 507 0.20 2.41 18.65
C CYS A 507 -0.89 2.52 17.59
N GLY A 508 -0.79 3.51 16.71
CA GLY A 508 -1.82 3.78 15.71
C GLY A 508 -1.57 3.04 14.40
N PRO A 509 -2.60 2.97 13.55
CA PRO A 509 -2.52 2.30 12.27
C PRO A 509 -1.84 3.21 11.24
N ILE A 510 -0.73 2.73 10.66
CA ILE A 510 -0.14 3.27 9.43
C ILE A 510 -0.03 2.14 8.43
N THR A 511 -0.50 2.41 7.22
CA THR A 511 -0.32 1.54 6.07
C THR A 511 0.50 2.24 5.01
N LYS A 512 1.68 1.69 4.73
CA LYS A 512 2.47 2.05 3.54
C LYS A 512 1.84 1.38 2.34
N VAL A 513 1.63 2.15 1.27
CA VAL A 513 1.21 1.61 -0.03
C VAL A 513 2.24 2.03 -1.07
N PHE A 514 2.83 1.06 -1.74
CA PHE A 514 3.75 1.28 -2.83
C PHE A 514 3.03 1.01 -4.15
N ALA A 515 3.14 1.92 -5.12
CA ALA A 515 2.63 1.75 -6.46
C ALA A 515 3.77 1.90 -7.48
N ILE A 516 3.82 0.99 -8.45
CA ILE A 516 4.84 0.93 -9.50
C ILE A 516 4.24 1.38 -10.82
N PHE A 517 4.99 2.20 -11.54
CA PHE A 517 4.57 2.82 -12.80
C PHE A 517 5.54 2.48 -13.93
N ASP A 518 5.10 2.65 -15.18
CA ASP A 518 5.97 2.49 -16.36
C ASP A 518 6.97 3.65 -16.51
N SER A 519 6.63 4.84 -15.99
CA SER A 519 7.45 6.05 -16.06
C SER A 519 7.19 6.96 -14.85
N ALA A 520 8.21 7.70 -14.41
CA ALA A 520 8.08 8.73 -13.38
C ALA A 520 7.57 10.03 -14.00
N TRP A 521 6.25 10.19 -14.06
CA TRP A 521 5.58 11.34 -14.70
C TRP A 521 5.23 12.46 -13.72
N TRP A 522 5.40 12.23 -12.42
CA TRP A 522 5.11 13.16 -11.33
C TRP A 522 6.22 14.23 -11.17
N PRO A 523 5.98 15.28 -10.36
CA PRO A 523 6.97 16.31 -10.08
C PRO A 523 8.20 15.77 -9.36
N ALA A 524 9.35 16.43 -9.53
CA ALA A 524 10.61 16.05 -8.86
C ALA A 524 10.66 16.52 -7.40
N GLU A 525 9.74 17.41 -7.00
CA GLU A 525 9.57 17.87 -5.63
C GLU A 525 9.21 16.72 -4.69
N ARG A 526 9.80 16.74 -3.50
CA ARG A 526 9.60 15.73 -2.47
C ARG A 526 9.58 16.40 -1.10
N PRO A 527 8.54 16.16 -0.29
CA PRO A 527 7.37 15.33 -0.59
C PRO A 527 6.32 15.96 -1.53
N ILE A 528 5.41 15.14 -2.07
CA ILE A 528 4.16 15.61 -2.68
C ILE A 528 3.07 15.55 -1.61
N ARG A 529 2.56 16.71 -1.21
CA ARG A 529 1.49 16.86 -0.21
C ARG A 529 0.15 17.03 -0.91
N LEU A 530 -0.82 16.21 -0.51
CA LEU A 530 -2.16 16.21 -1.09
C LEU A 530 -3.15 16.77 -0.05
N VAL A 531 -3.94 17.75 -0.47
CA VAL A 531 -4.89 18.48 0.38
C VAL A 531 -6.31 18.18 -0.09
N GLY A 532 -7.16 17.70 0.82
CA GLY A 532 -8.56 17.36 0.55
C GLY A 532 -8.78 15.96 -0.04
N THR A 533 -7.76 15.10 0.02
CA THR A 533 -7.81 13.67 -0.33
C THR A 533 -8.30 12.81 0.84
N ASP A 534 -8.91 11.67 0.55
CA ASP A 534 -9.54 10.81 1.57
C ASP A 534 -8.56 9.82 2.21
N THR A 535 -7.46 9.52 1.52
CA THR A 535 -6.56 8.41 1.92
C THR A 535 -5.12 8.84 2.14
N PHE A 536 -4.54 9.55 1.17
CA PHE A 536 -3.13 9.96 1.22
C PHE A 536 -3.05 11.47 1.42
N GLY A 537 -2.54 11.93 2.56
CA GLY A 537 -2.11 13.33 2.72
C GLY A 537 -0.68 13.59 2.22
N LEU A 538 0.07 12.51 1.99
CA LEU A 538 1.48 12.52 1.65
C LEU A 538 1.83 11.37 0.71
N VAL A 539 2.51 11.69 -0.39
CA VAL A 539 3.11 10.74 -1.32
C VAL A 539 4.56 11.13 -1.57
N ILE A 540 5.44 10.14 -1.67
CA ILE A 540 6.86 10.35 -1.94
C ILE A 540 7.37 9.46 -3.07
N ASP A 541 8.30 10.00 -3.85
CA ASP A 541 9.04 9.23 -4.84
C ASP A 541 10.12 8.38 -4.14
N VAL A 542 10.05 7.06 -4.35
CA VAL A 542 11.03 6.08 -3.85
C VAL A 542 11.67 5.30 -5.00
N SER A 543 11.66 5.86 -6.21
CA SER A 543 12.14 5.19 -7.42
C SER A 543 13.59 4.79 -7.37
N GLU A 544 14.44 5.60 -6.72
CA GLU A 544 15.86 5.30 -6.54
C GLU A 544 16.06 4.05 -5.68
N ALA A 545 15.36 3.94 -4.54
CA ALA A 545 15.42 2.78 -3.66
C ALA A 545 14.77 1.53 -4.29
N ALA A 546 13.67 1.71 -5.03
CA ALA A 546 12.98 0.61 -5.71
C ALA A 546 13.66 0.17 -7.02
N GLY A 547 14.57 0.98 -7.57
CA GLY A 547 15.23 0.75 -8.87
C GLY A 547 14.31 0.91 -10.08
N ARG A 548 13.12 1.51 -9.94
CA ARG A 548 12.11 1.73 -10.98
C ARG A 548 11.07 2.77 -10.54
N PRO A 549 10.31 3.40 -11.46
CA PRO A 549 9.30 4.40 -11.12
C PRO A 549 8.31 3.89 -10.06
N THR A 550 8.40 4.42 -8.84
CA THR A 550 7.64 3.93 -7.69
C THR A 550 7.27 5.09 -6.76
N LEU A 551 5.99 5.21 -6.42
CA LEU A 551 5.49 6.12 -5.39
C LEU A 551 5.13 5.34 -4.12
N LEU A 552 5.38 5.96 -2.97
CA LEU A 552 4.95 5.50 -1.65
C LEU A 552 3.97 6.51 -1.05
N GLY A 553 2.76 6.06 -0.76
CA GLY A 553 1.72 6.78 -0.04
C GLY A 553 1.52 6.22 1.36
N PHE A 554 1.13 7.09 2.31
CA PHE A 554 0.85 6.71 3.69
C PHE A 554 -0.64 6.86 3.95
N ALA A 555 -1.33 5.74 4.15
CA ALA A 555 -2.70 5.74 4.67
C ALA A 555 -2.65 5.65 6.21
N VAL A 556 -3.45 6.46 6.88
CA VAL A 556 -3.41 6.66 8.34
C VAL A 556 -4.81 6.53 8.94
N GLY A 557 -4.91 6.34 10.26
CA GLY A 557 -6.19 6.30 10.95
C GLY A 557 -7.19 5.29 10.35
N ASP A 558 -8.42 5.75 10.12
CA ASP A 558 -9.48 4.93 9.51
C ASP A 558 -9.15 4.51 8.06
N ALA A 559 -8.44 5.37 7.33
CA ALA A 559 -8.01 5.10 5.96
C ALA A 559 -7.02 3.93 5.91
N ALA A 560 -6.08 3.84 6.85
CA ALA A 560 -5.17 2.69 6.98
C ALA A 560 -5.96 1.38 7.11
N THR A 561 -6.95 1.34 8.01
CA THR A 561 -7.77 0.14 8.24
C THR A 561 -8.56 -0.26 6.99
N ARG A 562 -9.07 0.71 6.21
CA ARG A 562 -9.73 0.46 4.92
C ARG A 562 -8.76 -0.09 3.88
N VAL A 563 -7.61 0.55 3.70
CA VAL A 563 -6.58 0.19 2.73
C VAL A 563 -6.02 -1.21 3.00
N GLU A 564 -5.88 -1.63 4.26
CA GLU A 564 -5.45 -2.98 4.61
C GLU A 564 -6.38 -4.10 4.07
N ARG A 565 -7.60 -3.79 3.62
CA ARG A 565 -8.52 -4.77 3.02
C ARG A 565 -8.53 -4.78 1.50
N LEU A 566 -7.89 -3.81 0.86
CA LEU A 566 -7.89 -3.67 -0.59
C LEU A 566 -6.96 -4.69 -1.25
N GLY A 567 -7.42 -5.24 -2.38
CA GLY A 567 -6.61 -6.02 -3.29
C GLY A 567 -5.71 -5.14 -4.16
N GLU A 568 -4.73 -5.74 -4.84
CA GLU A 568 -3.74 -5.01 -5.65
C GLU A 568 -4.38 -4.09 -6.70
N HIS A 569 -5.45 -4.52 -7.38
CA HIS A 569 -6.13 -3.69 -8.37
C HIS A 569 -6.72 -2.42 -7.75
N GLU A 570 -7.39 -2.57 -6.60
CA GLU A 570 -7.99 -1.46 -5.86
C GLU A 570 -6.91 -0.51 -5.33
N LEU A 571 -5.75 -1.03 -4.93
CA LEU A 571 -4.60 -0.21 -4.52
C LEU A 571 -4.01 0.59 -5.69
N CYS A 572 -3.92 0.01 -6.89
CA CYS A 572 -3.48 0.73 -8.08
C CYS A 572 -4.46 1.88 -8.40
N ARG A 573 -5.76 1.56 -8.43
CA ARG A 573 -6.81 2.55 -8.66
C ARG A 573 -6.82 3.66 -7.61
N LEU A 574 -6.63 3.31 -6.35
CA LEU A 574 -6.54 4.28 -5.27
C LEU A 574 -5.46 5.34 -5.53
N PHE A 575 -4.26 4.93 -5.98
CA PHE A 575 -3.22 5.88 -6.35
C PHE A 575 -3.63 6.78 -7.52
N ASP A 576 -4.19 6.17 -8.57
CA ASP A 576 -4.60 6.90 -9.76
C ASP A 576 -5.68 7.94 -9.43
N ASP A 577 -6.72 7.54 -8.69
CA ASP A 577 -7.86 8.37 -8.31
C ASP A 577 -7.42 9.53 -7.38
N GLU A 578 -6.57 9.28 -6.38
CA GLU A 578 -6.12 10.31 -5.42
C GLU A 578 -5.17 11.33 -6.08
N LEU A 579 -4.23 10.88 -6.93
CA LEU A 579 -3.32 11.76 -7.66
C LEU A 579 -4.06 12.61 -8.69
N ALA A 580 -5.05 12.03 -9.36
CA ALA A 580 -5.92 12.72 -10.30
C ALA A 580 -6.80 13.77 -9.63
N ALA A 581 -7.46 13.41 -8.52
CA ALA A 581 -8.35 14.31 -7.78
C ALA A 581 -7.59 15.55 -7.31
N ALA A 582 -6.35 15.37 -6.85
CA ALA A 582 -5.46 16.46 -6.46
C ALA A 582 -4.83 17.22 -7.65
N GLY A 583 -4.95 16.72 -8.88
CA GLY A 583 -4.40 17.31 -10.10
C GLY A 583 -2.88 17.20 -10.23
N VAL A 584 -2.28 16.15 -9.66
CA VAL A 584 -0.82 15.89 -9.73
C VAL A 584 -0.38 15.52 -11.14
N ASP A 585 -1.23 14.81 -11.86
CA ASP A 585 -1.05 14.42 -13.26
C ASP A 585 -1.35 15.56 -14.26
N GLY A 586 -1.76 16.74 -13.80
CA GLY A 586 -2.18 17.84 -14.66
C GLY A 586 -3.64 17.67 -15.10
N PRO A 587 -4.08 18.21 -16.26
CA PRO A 587 -5.45 18.04 -16.71
C PRO A 587 -5.69 16.59 -17.15
N TRP A 588 -6.07 15.75 -16.21
CA TRP A 588 -6.70 14.47 -16.45
C TRP A 588 -8.21 14.67 -16.31
N SER A 589 -8.95 14.37 -17.38
CA SER A 589 -10.40 14.39 -17.34
C SER A 589 -10.91 13.06 -16.80
N LEU A 590 -10.70 12.78 -15.51
CA LEU A 590 -11.68 11.99 -14.80
C LEU A 590 -12.87 12.92 -14.57
N ALA A 591 -13.85 12.85 -15.46
CA ALA A 591 -15.18 13.28 -15.12
C ALA A 591 -15.69 12.34 -14.02
N LEU A 592 -15.29 12.61 -12.77
CA LEU A 592 -16.03 12.14 -11.62
C LEU A 592 -17.40 12.78 -11.76
N ASP A 593 -18.42 11.98 -12.07
CA ASP A 593 -19.80 12.42 -12.02
C ASP A 593 -20.02 13.06 -10.66
N ALA A 594 -20.10 14.39 -10.64
CA ALA A 594 -20.53 15.12 -9.47
C ALA A 594 -21.92 14.56 -9.09
N PRO A 595 -22.20 14.27 -7.81
CA PRO A 595 -23.53 13.84 -7.41
C PRO A 595 -24.52 14.91 -7.85
N GLY A 596 -25.34 14.56 -8.85
CA GLY A 596 -26.20 15.50 -9.54
C GLY A 596 -27.06 16.28 -8.56
N GLU A 597 -27.01 17.61 -8.68
CA GLU A 597 -28.04 18.45 -8.09
C GLU A 597 -29.42 17.91 -8.50
N PRO A 598 -30.39 17.80 -7.58
CA PRO A 598 -31.71 17.30 -7.91
C PRO A 598 -32.37 18.28 -8.87
N GLN A 599 -32.47 17.89 -10.15
CA GLN A 599 -33.19 18.65 -11.16
C GLN A 599 -34.62 18.89 -10.69
N ALA A 600 -34.93 20.16 -10.41
CA ALA A 600 -36.27 20.63 -10.14
C ALA A 600 -37.18 20.23 -11.31
N ARG A 601 -38.16 19.37 -11.03
CA ARG A 601 -39.22 19.03 -11.99
C ARG A 601 -39.99 20.31 -12.35
N VAL A 602 -39.76 20.80 -13.56
CA VAL A 602 -40.61 21.79 -14.21
C VAL A 602 -41.94 21.12 -14.51
N ALA A 603 -42.97 21.45 -13.72
CA ALA A 603 -44.34 21.08 -14.00
C ALA A 603 -44.93 22.05 -15.04
N THR A 604 -44.89 21.65 -16.32
CA THR A 604 -45.91 22.03 -17.31
C THR A 604 -47.03 20.98 -17.20
N GLY A 605 -48.30 21.23 -16.93
CA GLY A 605 -49.14 22.41 -17.06
C GLY A 605 -50.43 21.94 -17.71
N THR A 606 -51.59 22.06 -17.03
CA THR A 606 -52.92 22.06 -17.68
C THR A 606 -53.95 22.68 -16.75
N THR A 607 -54.44 23.86 -17.12
CA THR A 607 -55.69 24.50 -16.66
C THR A 607 -56.90 23.71 -17.20
N PRO A 608 -58.05 23.69 -16.50
CA PRO A 608 -59.12 24.69 -16.69
C PRO A 608 -59.72 25.13 -15.32
N ALA A 609 -60.41 26.25 -15.14
CA ALA A 609 -61.32 27.05 -15.95
C ALA A 609 -61.29 28.53 -15.52
#